data_AF-A0A7X5HZ92-F1
#
_entry.id   AF-A0A7X5HZ92-F1
#
_cell.length_a   1.000
_cell.length_b   1.000
_cell.length_c   1.000
_cell.angle_alpha   90.00
_cell.angle_beta   90.00
_cell.angle_gamma   90.00
#
_symmetry.space_group_name_H-M   'P 1'
#
loop_
_entity.id
_entity.type
_entity.pdbx_description
1 polymer ?
#
loop_
_entity_poly.entity_id
_entity_poly.type
_entity_poly.pdbx_seq_one_letter_code
_entity_poly.pdbx_strand_id
1 'polypeptide(L)'
;MQCKIDLDFMENKENQELFCSLFNKITKNNSDLLTNKFINAFMLYGKAAVQKSKYRDTDLALLLYITALESLLTEGFNEKRLRISAIVPRLIDYKDKSVSDISKNLERLYLSRNNFLHAGQSSFLTRRDDEMEFLDRVTALVLLKCFELDKTIPVNGEKRTSLWTKYIDGIFKNIIFGIEL
;
A
#
# COMPACT_ATOMS: atom_id res chain seq x y z
N MET A 1 31.07 -10.09 3.22
CA MET A 1 29.61 -10.10 3.01
C MET A 1 29.16 -8.66 2.81
N GLN A 2 28.64 -8.28 1.65
CA GLN A 2 28.06 -6.94 1.43
C GLN A 2 26.54 -7.03 1.44
N CYS A 3 25.97 -7.28 2.61
CA CYS A 3 24.59 -6.87 2.84
C CYS A 3 24.63 -5.36 3.07
N LYS A 4 24.42 -4.56 2.01
CA LYS A 4 24.22 -3.09 2.13
C LYS A 4 22.80 -2.79 2.62
N ILE A 5 22.33 -3.54 3.61
CA ILE A 5 21.09 -3.22 4.30
C ILE A 5 21.54 -2.61 5.60
N ASP A 6 21.34 -1.30 5.71
CA ASP A 6 21.43 -0.59 6.97
C ASP A 6 20.39 -1.20 7.92
N LEU A 7 20.88 -1.84 8.98
CA LEU A 7 20.05 -2.47 10.01
C LEU A 7 19.99 -1.61 11.27
N ASP A 8 20.46 -0.36 11.23
CA ASP A 8 20.45 0.54 12.39
C ASP A 8 19.00 0.79 12.87
N PHE A 9 18.02 0.70 11.96
CA PHE A 9 16.60 0.74 12.34
C PHE A 9 16.19 -0.40 13.29
N MET A 10 16.89 -1.55 13.26
CA MET A 10 16.67 -2.67 14.19
C MET A 10 17.25 -2.41 15.58
N GLU A 11 17.99 -1.33 15.82
CA GLU A 11 18.36 -0.95 17.19
C GLU A 11 17.14 -0.55 18.03
N ASN A 12 16.09 -0.05 17.38
CA ASN A 12 14.82 0.26 18.02
C ASN A 12 14.01 -1.02 18.29
N LYS A 13 13.67 -1.26 19.56
CA LYS A 13 12.87 -2.40 20.02
C LYS A 13 11.50 -2.50 19.33
N GLU A 14 10.82 -1.39 19.09
CA GLU A 14 9.53 -1.37 18.39
C GLU A 14 9.66 -1.91 16.97
N ASN A 15 10.75 -1.55 16.27
CA ASN A 15 11.02 -2.06 14.93
C ASN A 15 11.35 -3.55 14.93
N GLN A 16 12.07 -4.05 15.94
CA GLN A 16 12.32 -5.48 16.10
C GLN A 16 11.02 -6.25 16.33
N GLU A 17 10.15 -5.76 17.22
CA GLU A 17 8.85 -6.38 17.50
C GLU A 17 7.95 -6.38 16.26
N LEU A 18 7.95 -5.29 15.49
CA LEU A 18 7.23 -5.18 14.23
C LEU A 18 7.77 -6.20 13.21
N PHE A 19 9.09 -6.30 13.06
CA PHE A 19 9.75 -7.25 12.17
C PHE A 19 9.43 -8.71 12.56
N CYS A 20 9.58 -9.08 13.82
CA CYS A 20 9.27 -10.43 14.31
C CYS A 20 7.80 -10.78 14.07
N SER A 21 6.90 -9.81 14.30
CA SER A 21 5.47 -9.99 14.08
C SER A 21 5.17 -10.21 12.58
N LEU A 22 5.77 -9.40 11.69
CA LEU A 22 5.68 -9.56 10.23
C LEU A 22 6.19 -10.92 9.78
N PHE A 23 7.40 -11.28 10.21
CA PHE A 23 8.04 -12.55 9.88
C PHE A 23 7.18 -13.74 10.31
N ASN A 24 6.69 -13.75 11.54
CA ASN A 24 5.81 -14.80 12.05
C ASN A 24 4.50 -14.89 11.26
N LYS A 25 3.93 -13.76 10.82
CA LYS A 25 2.69 -13.75 10.07
C LYS A 25 2.86 -14.28 8.64
N ILE A 26 4.02 -14.05 8.03
CA ILE A 26 4.36 -14.55 6.70
C ILE A 26 4.69 -16.06 6.73
N THR A 27 5.32 -16.54 7.81
CA THR A 27 5.85 -17.91 7.92
C THR A 27 4.89 -18.93 8.55
N LYS A 28 3.76 -18.50 9.12
CA LYS A 28 2.78 -19.41 9.73
C LYS A 28 1.88 -20.08 8.68
N ASN A 29 1.69 -21.40 8.82
CA ASN A 29 0.91 -22.25 7.90
C ASN A 29 -0.62 -22.10 7.99
N ASN A 30 -1.16 -21.34 8.94
CA ASN A 30 -2.60 -21.11 9.09
C ASN A 30 -2.97 -19.69 8.64
N SER A 31 -2.87 -19.42 7.33
CA SER A 31 -3.19 -18.10 6.78
C SER A 31 -4.70 -17.96 6.49
N ASP A 32 -5.32 -16.95 7.09
CA ASP A 32 -6.67 -16.56 6.71
C ASP A 32 -6.67 -15.64 5.47
N LEU A 33 -7.86 -15.34 4.96
CA LEU A 33 -8.03 -14.55 3.73
C LEU A 33 -7.38 -13.17 3.80
N LEU A 34 -7.48 -12.47 4.94
CA LEU A 34 -6.84 -11.15 5.10
C LEU A 34 -5.32 -11.26 5.11
N THR A 35 -4.78 -12.29 5.76
CA THR A 35 -3.35 -12.60 5.77
C THR A 35 -2.85 -12.89 4.36
N ASN A 36 -3.61 -13.67 3.57
CA ASN A 36 -3.28 -13.94 2.17
C ASN A 36 -3.30 -12.68 1.30
N LYS A 37 -4.27 -11.78 1.50
CA LYS A 37 -4.30 -10.47 0.82
C LYS A 37 -3.07 -9.64 1.14
N PHE A 38 -2.69 -9.58 2.42
CA PHE A 38 -1.49 -8.89 2.86
C PHE A 38 -0.22 -9.46 2.23
N ILE A 39 -0.04 -10.79 2.28
CA ILE A 39 1.12 -11.46 1.67
C ILE A 39 1.18 -11.18 0.17
N ASN A 40 0.04 -11.25 -0.52
CA ASN A 40 -0.01 -10.93 -1.95
C ASN A 40 0.41 -9.48 -2.23
N ALA A 41 -0.12 -8.51 -1.49
CA ALA A 41 0.26 -7.11 -1.64
C ALA A 41 1.75 -6.87 -1.33
N PHE A 42 2.30 -7.53 -0.30
CA PHE A 42 3.72 -7.48 0.03
C PHE A 42 4.60 -8.08 -1.06
N MET A 43 4.18 -9.22 -1.66
CA MET A 43 4.87 -9.81 -2.80
C MET A 43 4.85 -8.90 -4.04
N LEU A 44 3.70 -8.25 -4.32
CA LEU A 44 3.58 -7.29 -5.41
C LEU A 44 4.49 -6.08 -5.20
N TYR A 45 4.54 -5.54 -3.97
CA TYR A 45 5.48 -4.49 -3.58
C TYR A 45 6.94 -4.90 -3.80
N GLY A 46 7.34 -6.09 -3.34
CA GLY A 46 8.70 -6.60 -3.55
C GLY A 46 9.05 -6.76 -5.03
N LYS A 47 8.11 -7.26 -5.85
CA LYS A 47 8.27 -7.32 -7.31
C LYS A 47 8.42 -5.93 -7.92
N ALA A 48 7.60 -4.96 -7.50
CA ALA A 48 7.67 -3.58 -7.98
C ALA A 48 9.04 -2.95 -7.69
N ALA A 49 9.54 -3.12 -6.46
CA ALA A 49 10.86 -2.64 -6.06
C ALA A 49 11.99 -3.25 -6.91
N VAL A 50 11.89 -4.55 -7.25
CA VAL A 50 12.84 -5.21 -8.16
C VAL A 50 12.75 -4.65 -9.58
N GLN A 51 11.54 -4.44 -10.12
CA GLN A 51 11.36 -3.85 -11.45
C GLN A 51 11.97 -2.46 -11.54
N LYS A 52 11.72 -1.61 -10.53
CA LYS A 52 12.29 -0.26 -10.42
C LYS A 52 13.82 -0.28 -10.31
N SER A 53 14.36 -1.01 -9.34
CA SER A 53 15.79 -0.91 -8.99
C SER A 53 16.72 -1.69 -9.90
N LYS A 54 16.32 -2.91 -10.31
CA LYS A 54 17.17 -3.82 -11.07
C LYS A 54 16.96 -3.71 -12.58
N TYR A 55 15.70 -3.64 -13.00
CA TYR A 55 15.33 -3.63 -14.42
C TYR A 55 15.09 -2.22 -14.97
N ARG A 56 14.98 -1.21 -14.09
CA ARG A 56 14.62 0.17 -14.45
C ARG A 56 13.29 0.25 -15.19
N ASP A 57 12.41 -0.72 -15.02
CA ASP A 57 11.07 -0.75 -15.62
C ASP A 57 10.09 -0.02 -14.69
N THR A 58 9.95 1.29 -14.90
CA THR A 58 9.12 2.14 -14.05
C THR A 58 7.62 1.96 -14.32
N ASP A 59 7.22 1.55 -15.53
CA ASP A 59 5.81 1.34 -15.88
C ASP A 59 5.29 0.06 -15.23
N LEU A 60 6.06 -1.03 -15.30
CA LEU A 60 5.71 -2.27 -14.61
C LEU A 60 5.79 -2.10 -13.10
N ALA A 61 6.77 -1.35 -12.59
CA ALA A 61 6.81 -1.02 -11.16
C ALA A 61 5.57 -0.22 -10.73
N LEU A 62 5.18 0.81 -11.49
CA LEU A 62 3.97 1.60 -11.23
C LEU A 62 2.73 0.71 -11.20
N LEU A 63 2.58 -0.17 -12.19
CA LEU A 63 1.48 -1.12 -12.27
C LEU A 63 1.42 -1.98 -11.00
N LEU A 64 2.54 -2.57 -10.59
CA LEU A 64 2.61 -3.47 -9.44
C LEU A 64 2.35 -2.75 -8.12
N TYR A 65 2.89 -1.55 -7.91
CA TYR A 65 2.61 -0.75 -6.71
C TYR A 65 1.11 -0.41 -6.60
N ILE A 66 0.50 0.09 -7.68
CA ILE A 66 -0.94 0.41 -7.67
C ILE A 66 -1.78 -0.85 -7.47
N THR A 67 -1.44 -1.98 -8.09
CA THR A 67 -2.16 -3.24 -7.89
C THR A 67 -2.05 -3.75 -6.44
N ALA A 68 -0.90 -3.56 -5.79
CA ALA A 68 -0.75 -3.89 -4.36
C ALA A 68 -1.75 -3.07 -3.51
N LEU A 69 -1.82 -1.76 -3.74
CA LEU A 69 -2.79 -0.88 -3.07
C LEU A 69 -4.25 -1.25 -3.38
N GLU A 70 -4.57 -1.53 -4.64
CA GLU A 70 -5.92 -1.93 -5.06
C GLU A 70 -6.39 -3.19 -4.33
N SER A 71 -5.51 -4.20 -4.23
CA SER A 71 -5.81 -5.49 -3.60
C SER A 71 -6.12 -5.38 -2.11
N LEU A 72 -5.58 -4.36 -1.44
CA LEU A 72 -5.81 -4.13 -0.01
C LEU A 72 -7.02 -3.23 0.24
N LEU A 73 -7.22 -2.20 -0.60
CA LEU A 73 -8.08 -1.07 -0.24
C LEU A 73 -9.38 -1.00 -1.06
N THR A 74 -9.45 -1.67 -2.21
CA THR A 74 -10.52 -1.39 -3.19
C THR A 74 -11.12 -2.64 -3.83
N GLU A 75 -10.78 -3.83 -3.33
CA GLU A 75 -11.34 -5.08 -3.84
C GLU A 75 -12.87 -5.10 -3.68
N GLY A 76 -13.58 -5.44 -4.77
CA GLY A 76 -15.05 -5.45 -4.80
C GLY A 76 -15.70 -4.09 -5.08
N PHE A 77 -14.92 -3.01 -5.25
CA PHE A 77 -15.42 -1.68 -5.58
C PHE A 77 -15.03 -1.25 -7.01
N ASN A 78 -15.89 -0.45 -7.65
CA ASN A 78 -15.69 -0.01 -9.03
C ASN A 78 -14.82 1.28 -9.09
N GLU A 79 -15.03 2.18 -8.14
CA GLU A 79 -14.42 3.49 -8.02
C GLU A 79 -12.99 3.46 -7.44
N LYS A 80 -12.19 2.47 -7.86
CA LYS A 80 -10.86 2.18 -7.30
C LYS A 80 -9.91 3.37 -7.30
N ARG A 81 -9.85 4.13 -8.40
CA ARG A 81 -9.03 5.35 -8.53
C ARG A 81 -9.36 6.38 -7.44
N LEU A 82 -10.66 6.67 -7.29
CA LEU A 82 -11.14 7.65 -6.33
C LEU A 82 -10.89 7.16 -4.89
N ARG A 83 -11.19 5.89 -4.63
CA ARG A 83 -10.96 5.25 -3.33
C ARG A 83 -9.50 5.29 -2.90
N ILE A 84 -8.55 4.91 -3.76
CA ILE A 84 -7.11 4.99 -3.42
C ILE A 84 -6.72 6.41 -3.07
N SER A 85 -7.09 7.38 -3.92
CA SER A 85 -6.71 8.79 -3.74
C SER A 85 -7.36 9.42 -2.51
N ALA A 86 -8.47 8.86 -2.00
CA ALA A 86 -9.20 9.35 -0.84
C ALA A 86 -8.77 8.67 0.48
N ILE A 87 -8.62 7.34 0.45
CA ILE A 87 -8.33 6.49 1.61
C ILE A 87 -6.86 6.62 2.02
N VAL A 88 -5.93 6.43 1.08
CA VAL A 88 -4.49 6.31 1.40
C VAL A 88 -3.96 7.53 2.18
N PRO A 89 -4.24 8.79 1.78
CA PRO A 89 -3.75 9.96 2.51
C PRO A 89 -4.22 10.08 3.97
N ARG A 90 -5.29 9.37 4.35
CA ARG A 90 -5.82 9.34 5.73
C ARG A 90 -5.42 8.08 6.49
N LEU A 91 -5.01 7.05 5.77
CA LEU A 91 -4.57 5.80 6.35
C LEU A 91 -3.12 5.90 6.86
N ILE A 92 -2.27 6.65 6.16
CA ILE A 92 -0.84 6.76 6.45
C ILE A 92 -0.48 8.11 7.05
N ASP A 93 0.60 8.13 7.82
CA ASP A 93 1.30 9.35 8.20
C ASP A 93 2.52 9.54 7.29
N TYR A 94 2.51 10.60 6.49
CA TYR A 94 3.61 10.98 5.61
C TYR A 94 4.11 12.36 6.04
N LYS A 95 5.16 12.37 6.87
CA LYS A 95 5.68 13.55 7.61
C LYS A 95 5.84 14.84 6.77
N ASP A 96 6.13 14.72 5.48
CA ASP A 96 6.49 15.86 4.62
C ASP A 96 5.44 16.17 3.53
N LYS A 97 4.25 15.58 3.57
CA LYS A 97 3.21 15.81 2.54
C LYS A 97 1.83 15.94 3.15
N SER A 98 1.07 16.94 2.69
CA SER A 98 -0.31 17.11 3.12
C SER A 98 -1.20 16.00 2.54
N VAL A 99 -2.34 15.75 3.19
CA VAL A 99 -3.39 14.86 2.69
C VAL A 99 -3.77 15.18 1.24
N SER A 100 -3.87 16.47 0.90
CA SER A 100 -4.18 16.91 -0.47
C SER A 100 -3.07 16.58 -1.47
N ASP A 101 -1.80 16.69 -1.08
CA ASP A 101 -0.67 16.43 -1.97
C ASP A 101 -0.53 14.94 -2.27
N ILE A 102 -0.71 14.10 -1.24
CA ILE A 102 -0.70 12.64 -1.41
C ILE A 102 -1.85 12.25 -2.34
N SER A 103 -3.04 12.81 -2.13
CA SER A 103 -4.22 12.54 -2.96
C SER A 103 -4.00 12.89 -4.43
N LYS A 104 -3.54 14.12 -4.73
CA LYS A 104 -3.27 14.58 -6.10
C LYS A 104 -2.19 13.75 -6.80
N ASN A 105 -1.12 13.39 -6.08
CA ASN A 105 -0.05 12.58 -6.64
C ASN A 105 -0.51 11.14 -6.95
N LEU A 106 -1.30 10.54 -6.06
CA LEU A 106 -1.88 9.22 -6.30
C LEU A 106 -2.85 9.23 -7.47
N GLU A 107 -3.72 10.24 -7.58
CA GLU A 107 -4.64 10.36 -8.72
C GLU A 107 -3.88 10.40 -10.04
N ARG A 108 -2.85 11.26 -10.12
CA ARG A 108 -2.00 11.40 -11.31
C ARG A 108 -1.26 10.11 -11.67
N LEU A 109 -0.66 9.44 -10.68
CA LEU A 109 0.04 8.17 -10.90
C LEU A 109 -0.91 7.04 -11.32
N TYR A 110 -2.11 7.00 -10.75
CA TYR A 110 -3.13 6.04 -11.14
C TYR A 110 -3.57 6.27 -12.60
N LEU A 111 -3.77 7.54 -13.01
CA LEU A 111 -4.07 7.87 -14.41
C LEU A 111 -2.93 7.44 -15.35
N SER A 112 -1.67 7.71 -14.98
CA SER A 112 -0.50 7.23 -15.72
C SER A 112 -0.51 5.70 -15.84
N ARG A 113 -0.81 4.97 -14.76
CA ARG A 113 -0.95 3.50 -14.78
C ARG A 113 -2.01 3.06 -15.77
N ASN A 114 -3.20 3.69 -15.75
CA ASN A 114 -4.30 3.34 -16.64
C ASN A 114 -3.95 3.61 -18.11
N ASN A 115 -3.29 4.72 -18.40
CA ASN A 115 -2.84 5.04 -19.76
C ASN A 115 -1.83 4.01 -20.28
N PHE A 116 -0.90 3.58 -19.43
CA PHE A 116 0.00 2.48 -19.77
C PHE A 116 -0.76 1.18 -20.02
N LEU A 117 -1.63 0.76 -19.09
CA LEU A 117 -2.34 -0.52 -19.15
C LEU A 117 -3.32 -0.61 -20.33
N HIS A 118 -4.04 0.47 -20.63
CA HIS A 118 -5.15 0.44 -21.60
C HIS A 118 -4.80 1.07 -22.95
N ALA A 119 -3.91 2.07 -22.97
CA ALA A 119 -3.54 2.78 -24.20
C ALA A 119 -2.09 2.48 -24.65
N GLY A 120 -1.34 1.65 -23.92
CA GLY A 120 0.07 1.37 -24.19
C GLY A 120 0.97 2.60 -24.04
N GLN A 121 0.46 3.67 -23.43
CA GLN A 121 1.18 4.93 -23.28
C GLN A 121 2.14 4.84 -22.11
N SER A 122 3.40 4.56 -22.40
CA SER A 122 4.49 4.66 -21.45
C SER A 122 4.76 6.13 -21.12
N SER A 123 4.92 6.43 -19.83
CA SER A 123 5.47 7.73 -19.38
C SER A 123 6.93 7.58 -18.94
N PHE A 124 7.64 6.55 -19.40
CA PHE A 124 9.04 6.30 -19.03
C PHE A 124 9.94 7.53 -19.22
N LEU A 125 9.76 8.27 -20.31
CA LEU A 125 10.56 9.46 -20.62
C LEU A 125 10.18 10.72 -19.83
N THR A 126 8.97 10.76 -19.26
CA THR A 126 8.42 11.95 -18.61
C THR A 126 8.20 11.77 -17.11
N ARG A 127 8.23 10.53 -16.61
CA ARG A 127 8.06 10.19 -15.21
C ARG A 127 9.33 10.55 -14.45
N ARG A 128 9.16 11.34 -13.39
CA ARG A 128 10.27 11.77 -12.54
C ARG A 128 10.55 10.72 -11.47
N ASP A 129 11.82 10.56 -11.11
CA ASP A 129 12.24 9.55 -10.13
C ASP A 129 11.58 9.76 -8.75
N ASP A 130 11.36 11.02 -8.36
CA ASP A 130 10.67 11.40 -7.11
C ASP A 130 9.24 10.86 -7.03
N GLU A 131 8.59 10.60 -8.17
CA GLU A 131 7.23 10.07 -8.23
C GLU A 131 7.19 8.58 -7.91
N MET A 132 8.19 7.84 -8.38
CA MET A 132 8.36 6.43 -8.07
C MET A 132 8.90 6.22 -6.66
N GLU A 133 9.71 7.13 -6.13
CA GLU A 133 10.09 7.14 -4.71
C GLU A 133 8.89 7.45 -3.80
N PHE A 134 8.06 8.42 -4.19
CA PHE A 134 6.81 8.70 -3.51
C PHE A 134 5.91 7.47 -3.44
N LEU A 135 5.67 6.81 -4.59
CA LEU A 135 4.77 5.66 -4.65
C LEU A 135 5.29 4.45 -3.86
N ASP A 136 6.60 4.22 -3.92
CA ASP A 136 7.28 3.19 -3.13
C ASP A 136 7.05 3.41 -1.63
N ARG A 137 7.35 4.63 -1.15
CA ARG A 137 7.17 5.00 0.27
C ARG A 137 5.71 4.93 0.71
N VAL A 138 4.78 5.41 -0.11
CA VAL A 138 3.34 5.32 0.17
C VAL A 138 2.89 3.86 0.28
N THR A 139 3.32 3.00 -0.65
CA THR A 139 2.93 1.58 -0.63
C THR A 139 3.48 0.87 0.61
N ALA A 140 4.74 1.15 0.97
CA ALA A 140 5.34 0.63 2.19
C ALA A 140 4.57 1.09 3.44
N LEU A 141 4.23 2.37 3.56
CA LEU A 141 3.46 2.91 4.70
C LEU A 141 2.06 2.29 4.80
N VAL A 142 1.38 2.07 3.66
CA VAL A 142 0.08 1.37 3.65
C VAL A 142 0.24 -0.06 4.15
N LEU A 143 1.25 -0.80 3.68
CA LEU A 143 1.51 -2.17 4.15
C LEU A 143 1.78 -2.22 5.66
N LEU A 144 2.57 -1.28 6.18
CA LEU A 144 2.82 -1.16 7.62
C LEU A 144 1.53 -0.84 8.39
N LYS A 145 0.71 0.10 7.92
CA LYS A 145 -0.57 0.44 8.56
C LYS A 145 -1.56 -0.71 8.56
N CYS A 146 -1.64 -1.48 7.46
CA CYS A 146 -2.44 -2.70 7.42
C CYS A 146 -2.02 -3.70 8.51
N PHE A 147 -0.72 -3.77 8.80
CA PHE A 147 -0.18 -4.67 9.80
C PHE A 147 -0.45 -4.18 11.24
N GLU A 148 -0.30 -2.89 11.49
CA GLU A 148 -0.61 -2.26 12.77
C GLU A 148 -2.09 -2.40 13.13
N LEU A 149 -2.98 -2.04 12.20
CA LEU A 149 -4.43 -2.07 12.41
C LEU A 149 -4.96 -3.48 12.64
N ASP A 150 -4.30 -4.48 12.08
CA ASP A 150 -4.70 -5.86 12.32
C ASP A 150 -4.58 -6.28 13.79
N LYS A 151 -3.63 -5.69 14.52
CA LYS A 151 -3.48 -5.94 15.96
C LYS A 151 -4.56 -5.25 16.79
N THR A 152 -5.23 -4.23 16.23
CA THR A 152 -6.17 -3.37 16.95
C THR A 152 -7.63 -3.65 16.65
N ILE A 153 -7.95 -4.40 15.59
CA ILE A 153 -9.34 -4.73 15.21
C ILE A 153 -9.84 -5.90 16.07
N PRO A 154 -10.83 -5.69 16.97
CA PRO A 154 -11.33 -6.74 17.85
C PRO A 154 -12.12 -7.79 17.06
N VAL A 155 -11.79 -9.07 17.26
CA VAL A 155 -12.48 -10.20 16.61
C VAL A 155 -13.75 -10.54 17.38
N ASN A 156 -14.80 -9.74 17.21
CA ASN A 156 -16.11 -9.96 17.84
C ASN A 156 -16.97 -10.95 17.04
N GLY A 157 -16.44 -12.15 16.76
CA GLY A 157 -17.11 -13.19 15.95
C GLY A 157 -17.24 -12.89 14.46
N GLU A 158 -16.86 -11.69 14.01
CA GLU A 158 -16.82 -11.29 12.60
C GLU A 158 -15.49 -11.69 11.93
N LYS A 159 -15.53 -12.08 10.66
CA LYS A 159 -14.31 -12.39 9.89
C LYS A 159 -13.43 -11.13 9.78
N ARG A 160 -12.13 -11.25 10.08
CA ARG A 160 -11.13 -10.17 9.97
C ARG A 160 -11.18 -9.42 8.64
N THR A 161 -11.37 -10.13 7.53
CA THR A 161 -11.49 -9.50 6.20
C THR A 161 -12.70 -8.58 6.10
N SER A 162 -13.83 -8.91 6.73
CA SER A 162 -15.02 -8.06 6.75
C SER A 162 -14.81 -6.81 7.58
N LEU A 163 -14.18 -6.95 8.76
CA LEU A 163 -13.82 -5.83 9.62
C LEU A 163 -12.86 -4.86 8.90
N TRP A 164 -11.85 -5.40 8.21
CA TRP A 164 -10.94 -4.62 7.37
C TRP A 164 -11.68 -3.84 6.28
N THR A 165 -12.54 -4.52 5.51
CA THR A 165 -13.33 -3.88 4.45
C THR A 165 -14.23 -2.78 5.01
N LYS A 166 -14.90 -3.02 6.14
CA LYS A 166 -15.74 -2.02 6.82
C LYS A 166 -14.93 -0.81 7.28
N TYR A 167 -13.76 -1.02 7.87
CA TYR A 167 -12.88 0.05 8.32
C TYR A 167 -12.44 0.94 7.14
N ILE A 168 -11.94 0.34 6.07
CA ILE A 168 -11.49 1.05 4.87
C ILE A 168 -12.65 1.77 4.16
N ASP A 169 -13.80 1.11 4.05
CA ASP A 169 -15.01 1.72 3.47
C ASP A 169 -15.55 2.86 4.35
N GLY A 170 -15.39 2.76 5.67
CA GLY A 170 -15.71 3.82 6.63
C GLY A 170 -14.91 5.08 6.40
N ILE A 171 -13.59 4.98 6.18
CA ILE A 171 -12.74 6.11 5.80
C ILE A 171 -13.28 6.78 4.53
N PHE A 172 -13.62 5.99 3.51
CA PHE A 172 -14.14 6.52 2.25
C PHE A 172 -15.50 7.19 2.42
N LYS A 173 -16.44 6.56 3.11
CA LYS A 173 -17.78 7.09 3.38
C LYS A 173 -17.76 8.35 4.21
N ASN A 174 -16.89 8.46 5.21
CA ASN A 174 -16.70 9.68 5.99
C ASN A 174 -16.37 10.86 5.06
N ILE A 175 -15.51 10.67 4.05
CA ILE A 175 -15.15 11.72 3.10
C ILE A 175 -16.34 12.16 2.24
N ILE A 176 -17.14 11.20 1.76
CA ILE A 176 -18.26 11.47 0.85
C ILE A 176 -19.47 12.05 1.60
N PHE A 177 -19.73 11.59 2.82
CA PHE A 177 -20.96 11.89 3.55
C PHE A 177 -20.74 12.74 4.81
N GLY A 178 -19.50 13.03 5.21
CA GLY A 178 -19.17 13.84 6.39
C GLY A 178 -19.47 13.16 7.74
N ILE A 179 -19.47 11.82 7.79
CA ILE A 179 -19.80 11.06 9.00
C ILE A 179 -18.53 10.84 9.83
N GLU A 180 -18.39 11.48 11.00
CA GLU A 180 -17.25 11.25 11.91
C GLU A 180 -17.13 9.77 12.33
N LEU A 181 -15.89 9.27 12.39
CA LEU A 181 -15.53 7.89 12.74
C LEU A 181 -15.40 7.73 14.26
#